data_AF-A0A1B6HXY5-F1
#
_entry.id   AF-A0A1B6HXY5-F1
#
_cell.length_a   1.000
_cell.length_b   1.000
_cell.length_c   1.000
_cell.angle_alpha   90.00
_cell.angle_beta   90.00
_cell.angle_gamma   90.00
#
_symmetry.space_group_name_H-M   'P 1'
#
loop_
_entity.id
_entity.type
_entity.pdbx_description
1 polymer ?
#
loop_
_entity_poly.entity_id
_entity_poly.type
_entity_poly.pdbx_seq_one_letter_code
_entity_poly.pdbx_strand_id
1 'polypeptide(L)'
;TIQTVENVPAPQERWKALNEIDAGICEEMTYEEIQEKYPEDFAARDQAKFTYRYPRGESYEDLVARLEPVIMELERQGNVLVVSHQAVIRCLLAYFLDKSADELPYLTVPLHTVIKLTPVAYGCRVEHVKLGIDAVDTHRPKPPIPGFLEDRFKREKSSNRSAS
;
A
#
# COMPACT_ATOMS: atom_id res chain seq x y z
N THR A 1 1.54 -5.18 12.05
CA THR A 1 1.73 -3.89 12.75
C THR A 1 1.97 -4.08 14.24
N ILE A 2 1.12 -4.81 14.98
CA ILE A 2 1.26 -5.01 16.44
C ILE A 2 2.61 -5.63 16.84
N GLN A 3 2.99 -6.75 16.21
CA GLN A 3 4.29 -7.41 16.49
C GLN A 3 5.49 -6.50 16.19
N THR A 4 5.38 -5.64 15.17
CA THR A 4 6.45 -4.71 14.77
C THR A 4 6.77 -3.68 15.86
N VAL A 5 5.76 -3.26 16.63
CA VAL A 5 5.91 -2.22 17.67
C VAL A 5 6.03 -2.80 19.09
N GLU A 6 5.99 -4.12 19.25
CA GLU A 6 5.98 -4.78 20.57
C GLU A 6 7.12 -4.32 21.47
N ASN A 7 8.31 -4.12 20.90
CA ASN A 7 9.52 -3.72 21.64
C ASN A 7 9.82 -2.20 21.57
N VAL A 8 8.89 -1.38 21.06
CA VAL A 8 9.07 0.08 21.00
C VAL A 8 8.64 0.70 22.33
N PRO A 9 9.55 1.32 23.11
CA PRO A 9 9.25 1.84 24.44
C PRO A 9 8.57 3.21 24.37
N ALA A 10 7.37 3.26 23.80
CA ALA A 10 6.53 4.45 23.70
C ALA A 10 5.06 4.10 23.94
N PRO A 11 4.21 5.07 24.35
CA PRO A 11 2.76 4.87 24.36
C PRO A 11 2.26 4.44 22.98
N GLN A 12 1.39 3.44 22.95
CA GLN A 12 0.86 2.87 21.69
C GLN A 12 -0.66 3.02 21.66
N GLU A 13 -1.16 3.58 20.57
CA GLU A 13 -2.59 3.65 20.29
C GLU A 13 -2.95 2.80 19.07
N ARG A 14 -4.12 2.15 19.13
CA ARG A 14 -4.60 1.26 18.07
C ARG A 14 -5.81 1.85 17.40
N TRP A 15 -5.69 2.10 16.11
CA TRP A 15 -6.75 2.67 15.30
C TRP A 15 -7.18 1.68 14.23
N LYS A 16 -8.44 1.23 14.27
CA LYS A 16 -9.01 0.35 13.23
C LYS A 16 -8.95 0.99 11.85
N ALA A 17 -9.02 2.32 11.79
CA ALA A 17 -8.87 3.08 10.55
C ALA A 17 -7.49 2.92 9.89
N LEU A 18 -6.46 2.41 10.60
CA LEU A 18 -5.13 2.12 10.05
C LEU A 18 -4.98 0.67 9.54
N ASN A 19 -6.05 -0.13 9.54
CA ASN A 19 -6.04 -1.43 8.89
C ASN A 19 -5.83 -1.28 7.37
N GLU A 20 -5.19 -2.27 6.75
CA GLU A 20 -4.95 -2.28 5.30
C GLU A 20 -6.26 -2.16 4.51
N ILE A 21 -6.13 -1.73 3.25
CA ILE A 21 -7.23 -1.72 2.29
C ILE A 21 -7.85 -3.11 2.15
N ASP A 22 -9.18 -3.20 2.20
CA ASP A 22 -9.90 -4.45 2.01
C ASP A 22 -9.94 -4.83 0.51
N ALA A 23 -9.35 -5.96 0.14
CA ALA A 23 -9.37 -6.49 -1.22
C ALA A 23 -10.64 -7.29 -1.55
N GLY A 24 -11.58 -7.41 -0.61
CA GLY A 24 -12.88 -8.06 -0.79
C GLY A 24 -12.74 -9.52 -1.20
N ILE A 25 -13.35 -9.89 -2.34
CA ILE A 25 -13.24 -11.25 -2.87
C ILE A 25 -11.82 -11.66 -3.29
N CYS A 26 -10.90 -10.70 -3.40
CA CYS A 26 -9.51 -10.91 -3.77
C CYS A 26 -8.57 -10.96 -2.56
N GLU A 27 -9.10 -10.93 -1.33
CA GLU A 27 -8.31 -11.13 -0.12
C GLU A 27 -7.50 -12.44 -0.18
N GLU A 28 -6.29 -12.39 0.36
CA GLU A 28 -5.31 -13.50 0.40
C GLU A 28 -4.88 -14.08 -0.97
N MET A 29 -5.28 -13.46 -2.09
CA MET A 29 -4.87 -13.88 -3.43
C MET A 29 -3.59 -13.17 -3.89
N THR A 30 -2.76 -13.88 -4.64
CA THR A 30 -1.65 -13.29 -5.40
C THR A 30 -2.15 -12.52 -6.63
N TYR A 31 -1.34 -11.61 -7.17
CA TYR A 31 -1.73 -10.91 -8.41
C TYR A 31 -1.96 -11.85 -9.58
N GLU A 32 -1.21 -12.95 -9.67
CA GLU A 32 -1.41 -13.99 -10.69
C GLU A 32 -2.78 -14.66 -10.52
N GLU A 33 -3.16 -15.06 -9.31
CA GLU A 33 -4.46 -15.67 -9.05
C GLU A 33 -5.62 -14.71 -9.33
N ILE A 34 -5.47 -13.42 -9.01
CA ILE A 34 -6.47 -12.42 -9.35
C ILE A 34 -6.58 -12.25 -10.87
N GLN A 35 -5.45 -12.18 -11.59
CA GLN A 35 -5.45 -12.08 -13.05
C GLN A 35 -6.11 -13.30 -13.71
N GLU A 36 -5.86 -14.51 -13.20
CA GLU A 36 -6.43 -15.75 -13.73
C GLU A 36 -7.92 -15.88 -13.42
N LYS A 37 -8.34 -15.55 -12.20
CA LYS A 37 -9.72 -15.79 -11.72
C LYS A 37 -10.67 -14.64 -12.03
N TYR A 38 -10.17 -13.41 -12.01
CA TYR A 38 -10.93 -12.17 -12.21
C TYR A 38 -10.20 -11.23 -13.19
N PRO A 39 -9.95 -11.66 -14.45
CA PRO A 39 -9.17 -10.88 -15.42
C PRO A 39 -9.78 -9.51 -15.72
N GLU A 40 -11.11 -9.42 -15.76
CA GLU A 40 -11.84 -8.17 -16.00
C GLU A 40 -11.67 -7.18 -14.84
N ASP A 41 -11.83 -7.65 -13.60
CA ASP A 41 -11.60 -6.83 -12.40
C ASP A 41 -10.13 -6.37 -12.31
N PHE A 42 -9.18 -7.26 -12.63
CA PHE A 42 -7.76 -6.94 -12.61
C PHE A 42 -7.42 -5.82 -13.60
N ALA A 43 -7.94 -5.90 -14.82
CA ALA A 43 -7.76 -4.87 -15.84
C ALA A 43 -8.51 -3.56 -15.51
N ALA A 44 -9.74 -3.65 -15.01
CA ALA A 44 -10.54 -2.49 -14.62
C ALA A 44 -9.88 -1.74 -13.46
N ARG A 45 -9.31 -2.45 -12.49
CA ARG A 45 -8.54 -1.85 -11.41
C ARG A 45 -7.26 -1.18 -11.90
N ASP A 46 -6.59 -1.73 -12.91
CA ASP A 46 -5.42 -1.06 -13.51
C ASP A 46 -5.78 0.25 -14.22
N GLN A 47 -6.97 0.33 -14.83
CA GLN A 47 -7.46 1.52 -15.51
C GLN A 47 -7.81 2.64 -14.51
N ALA A 48 -8.44 2.29 -13.40
CA ALA A 48 -9.00 3.26 -12.46
C ALA A 48 -8.64 2.94 -10.99
N LYS A 49 -7.35 2.68 -10.71
CA LYS A 49 -6.89 2.15 -9.41
C LYS A 49 -7.32 2.98 -8.19
N PHE A 50 -7.52 4.28 -8.36
CA PHE A 50 -7.97 5.16 -7.29
C PHE A 50 -9.44 4.87 -6.88
N THR A 51 -10.34 4.81 -7.85
CA THR A 51 -11.79 4.70 -7.63
C THR A 51 -12.32 3.27 -7.68
N TYR A 52 -11.59 2.34 -8.31
CA TYR A 52 -12.04 0.97 -8.48
C TYR A 52 -12.09 0.22 -7.15
N ARG A 53 -13.21 -0.47 -6.91
CA ARG A 53 -13.46 -1.30 -5.74
C ARG A 53 -13.59 -2.75 -6.21
N TYR A 54 -12.72 -3.63 -5.71
CA TYR A 54 -12.97 -5.07 -5.89
C TYR A 54 -14.31 -5.44 -5.25
N PRO A 55 -15.06 -6.43 -5.76
CA PRO A 55 -16.34 -6.80 -5.17
C PRO A 55 -16.20 -7.09 -3.67
N ARG A 56 -17.03 -6.44 -2.84
CA ARG A 56 -17.00 -6.48 -1.37
C ARG A 56 -15.73 -5.95 -0.70
N GLY A 57 -14.87 -5.21 -1.41
CA GLY A 57 -13.67 -4.57 -0.87
C GLY A 57 -13.80 -3.05 -0.76
N GLU A 58 -12.65 -2.37 -0.73
CA GLU A 58 -12.48 -0.91 -0.69
C GLU A 58 -11.71 -0.41 -1.93
N SER A 59 -11.99 0.82 -2.36
CA SER A 59 -11.13 1.58 -3.28
C SER A 59 -10.11 2.42 -2.50
N TYR A 60 -9.13 3.04 -3.19
CA TYR A 60 -8.27 4.03 -2.53
C TYR A 60 -9.05 5.28 -2.13
N GLU A 61 -10.11 5.63 -2.87
CA GLU A 61 -11.04 6.70 -2.50
C GLU A 61 -11.74 6.41 -1.16
N ASP A 62 -12.25 5.19 -0.96
CA ASP A 62 -12.84 4.76 0.31
C ASP A 62 -11.82 4.85 1.45
N LEU A 63 -10.59 4.40 1.17
CA LEU A 63 -9.50 4.42 2.14
C LEU A 63 -9.11 5.85 2.54
N VAL A 64 -9.07 6.79 1.59
CA VAL A 64 -8.82 8.21 1.88
C VAL A 64 -9.88 8.77 2.81
N ALA A 65 -11.17 8.52 2.53
CA ALA A 65 -12.26 8.96 3.40
C ALA A 65 -12.16 8.32 4.80
N ARG A 66 -11.81 7.04 4.89
CA ARG A 66 -11.59 6.33 6.16
C ARG A 66 -10.43 6.90 6.99
N LEU A 67 -9.41 7.45 6.33
CA LEU A 67 -8.22 8.00 6.97
C LEU A 67 -8.35 9.48 7.36
N GLU A 68 -9.43 10.17 6.99
CA GLU A 68 -9.64 11.58 7.33
C GLU A 68 -9.48 11.86 8.85
N PRO A 69 -10.08 11.08 9.78
CA PRO A 69 -9.89 11.31 11.21
C PRO A 69 -8.44 11.08 11.68
N VAL A 70 -7.71 10.17 11.02
CA VAL A 70 -6.29 9.89 11.33
C VAL A 70 -5.44 11.08 10.92
N ILE A 71 -5.69 11.63 9.72
CA ILE A 71 -4.97 12.81 9.22
C ILE A 71 -5.17 14.00 10.15
N MET A 72 -6.41 14.26 10.58
CA MET A 72 -6.72 15.33 11.53
C MET A 72 -5.94 15.17 12.86
N GLU A 73 -5.83 13.95 13.36
CA GLU A 73 -5.09 13.68 14.59
C GLU A 73 -3.58 13.84 14.40
N LEU A 74 -3.04 13.43 13.25
CA LEU A 74 -1.62 13.61 12.92
C LEU A 74 -1.24 15.10 12.84
N GLU A 75 -2.10 15.95 12.27
CA GLU A 75 -1.91 17.41 12.22
C GLU A 75 -1.95 18.05 13.63
N ARG A 76 -2.67 17.46 14.57
CA ARG A 76 -2.80 17.95 15.95
C ARG A 76 -1.59 17.58 16.82
N GLN A 77 -0.89 16.52 16.47
CA GLN A 77 0.18 15.93 17.27
C GLN A 77 1.56 16.48 16.89
N GLY A 78 2.52 16.31 17.80
CA GLY A 78 3.94 16.63 17.52
C GLY A 78 4.65 15.45 16.83
N ASN A 79 5.62 14.85 17.52
CA ASN A 79 6.33 13.69 17.00
C ASN A 79 5.48 12.42 17.13
N VAL A 80 5.11 11.80 16.01
CA VAL A 80 4.35 10.54 15.95
C VAL A 80 5.05 9.53 15.05
N LEU A 81 5.01 8.26 15.43
CA LEU A 81 5.37 7.13 14.59
C LEU A 81 4.10 6.37 14.19
N VAL A 82 3.80 6.32 12.90
CA VAL A 82 2.72 5.50 12.35
C VAL A 82 3.31 4.22 11.77
N VAL A 83 2.88 3.06 12.29
CA VAL A 83 3.22 1.74 11.73
C VAL A 83 1.95 1.13 11.15
N SER A 84 1.87 1.11 9.82
CA SER A 84 0.70 0.64 9.09
C SER A 84 1.12 -0.17 7.84
N HIS A 85 0.26 -0.20 6.82
CA HIS A 85 0.35 -1.05 5.65
C HIS A 85 0.56 -0.24 4.37
N GLN A 86 0.77 -0.92 3.25
CA GLN A 86 1.23 -0.28 2.02
C GLN A 86 0.20 0.72 1.48
N ALA A 87 -1.08 0.37 1.38
CA ALA A 87 -2.08 1.29 0.82
C ALA A 87 -2.36 2.46 1.77
N VAL A 88 -2.41 2.19 3.09
CA VAL A 88 -2.58 3.23 4.11
C VAL A 88 -1.44 4.25 4.07
N ILE A 89 -0.18 3.78 4.06
CA ILE A 89 0.98 4.68 4.03
C ILE A 89 0.99 5.48 2.72
N ARG A 90 0.57 4.92 1.58
CA ARG A 90 0.40 5.69 0.33
C ARG A 90 -0.57 6.86 0.51
N CYS A 91 -1.72 6.65 1.14
CA CYS A 91 -2.69 7.71 1.40
C CYS A 91 -2.11 8.80 2.31
N LEU A 92 -1.43 8.41 3.39
CA LEU A 92 -0.79 9.37 4.31
C LEU A 92 0.32 10.17 3.60
N LEU A 93 1.17 9.51 2.81
CA LEU A 93 2.19 10.18 2.03
C LEU A 93 1.58 11.12 0.99
N ALA A 94 0.51 10.72 0.32
CA ALA A 94 -0.13 11.55 -0.68
C ALA A 94 -0.69 12.84 -0.07
N TYR A 95 -1.26 12.76 1.14
CA TYR A 95 -1.70 13.94 1.87
C TYR A 95 -0.54 14.90 2.18
N PHE A 96 0.51 14.42 2.86
CA PHE A 96 1.63 15.29 3.28
C PHE A 96 2.51 15.79 2.12
N LEU A 97 2.49 15.10 0.99
CA LEU A 97 3.31 15.42 -0.19
C LEU A 97 2.51 16.02 -1.35
N ASP A 98 1.24 16.38 -1.09
CA ASP A 98 0.32 17.00 -2.06
C ASP A 98 0.28 16.22 -3.39
N LYS A 99 0.05 14.91 -3.30
CA LYS A 99 0.00 14.01 -4.47
C LYS A 99 -1.41 13.85 -4.98
N SER A 100 -1.53 13.82 -6.30
CA SER A 100 -2.81 13.65 -6.98
C SER A 100 -3.40 12.26 -6.74
N ALA A 101 -4.72 12.14 -6.96
CA ALA A 101 -5.44 10.87 -6.93
C ALA A 101 -4.87 9.83 -7.93
N ASP A 102 -4.28 10.29 -9.04
CA ASP A 102 -3.65 9.42 -10.03
C ASP A 102 -2.29 8.88 -9.58
N GLU A 103 -1.52 9.66 -8.81
CA GLU A 103 -0.21 9.26 -8.29
C GLU A 103 -0.32 8.40 -7.02
N LEU A 104 -1.26 8.72 -6.13
CA LEU A 104 -1.40 8.15 -4.79
C LEU A 104 -1.35 6.61 -4.78
N PRO A 105 -2.12 5.86 -5.60
CA PRO A 105 -2.13 4.40 -5.58
C PRO A 105 -0.80 3.74 -6.01
N TYR A 106 0.13 4.54 -6.53
CA TYR A 106 1.42 4.09 -7.07
C TYR A 106 2.62 4.69 -6.34
N LEU A 107 2.42 5.39 -5.23
CA LEU A 107 3.55 5.82 -4.40
C LEU A 107 4.36 4.61 -3.88
N THR A 108 5.69 4.71 -3.91
CA THR A 108 6.56 3.63 -3.44
C THR A 108 6.67 3.67 -1.93
N VAL A 109 6.32 2.56 -1.28
CA VAL A 109 6.43 2.37 0.17
C VAL A 109 7.23 1.08 0.38
N PRO A 110 8.57 1.18 0.46
CA PRO A 110 9.42 0.00 0.61
C PRO A 110 9.33 -0.56 2.02
N LEU A 111 9.39 -1.89 2.14
CA LEU A 111 9.52 -2.56 3.43
C LEU A 111 10.85 -2.19 4.11
N HIS A 112 10.89 -2.34 5.44
CA HIS A 112 12.07 -2.08 6.29
C HIS A 112 12.71 -0.70 6.11
N THR A 113 11.89 0.30 5.76
CA THR A 113 12.30 1.68 5.57
C THR A 113 11.41 2.58 6.40
N VAL A 114 12.02 3.46 7.20
CA VAL A 114 11.32 4.54 7.88
C VAL A 114 11.27 5.74 6.94
N ILE A 115 10.06 6.23 6.67
CA ILE A 115 9.85 7.44 5.88
C ILE A 115 9.59 8.58 6.86
N LYS A 116 10.59 9.43 7.06
CA LYS A 116 10.49 10.58 7.94
C LYS A 116 9.96 11.78 7.16
N LEU A 117 8.85 12.32 7.64
CA LEU A 117 8.22 13.52 7.13
C LEU A 117 8.54 14.68 8.07
N THR A 118 8.98 15.81 7.52
CA THR A 118 9.21 17.05 8.28
C THR A 118 8.45 18.19 7.60
N PRO A 119 7.27 18.58 8.13
CA PRO A 119 6.51 19.72 7.62
C PRO A 119 7.34 21.00 7.63
N VAL A 120 7.25 21.78 6.56
CA VAL A 120 7.89 23.09 6.40
C VAL A 120 6.89 24.09 5.82
N ALA A 121 7.20 25.38 5.82
CA ALA A 121 6.26 26.44 5.44
C ALA A 121 5.59 26.26 4.05
N TYR A 122 6.25 25.56 3.12
CA TYR A 122 5.75 25.33 1.75
C TYR A 122 5.90 23.87 1.30
N GLY A 123 5.50 22.94 2.17
CA GLY A 123 5.44 21.52 1.84
C GLY A 123 5.99 20.64 2.95
N CYS A 124 6.55 19.48 2.57
CA CYS A 124 7.06 18.52 3.52
C CYS A 124 8.37 17.92 3.02
N ARG A 125 9.42 17.96 3.85
CA ARG A 125 10.68 17.28 3.54
C ARG A 125 10.54 15.80 3.84
N VAL A 126 11.03 14.97 2.93
CA VAL A 126 11.00 13.51 3.03
C VAL A 126 12.41 12.97 3.14
N GLU A 127 12.64 12.10 4.12
CA GLU A 127 13.90 11.39 4.31
C GLU A 127 13.60 9.89 4.45
N HIS A 128 14.31 9.04 3.69
CA HIS A 128 14.15 7.58 3.75
C HIS A 128 15.32 6.98 4.51
N VAL A 129 15.01 6.29 5.61
CA VAL A 129 16.00 5.62 6.47
C VAL A 129 15.79 4.11 6.36
N LYS A 130 16.66 3.42 5.59
CA LYS A 130 16.65 1.96 5.50
C LYS A 130 17.20 1.34 6.77
N LEU A 131 16.55 0.30 7.28
CA LEU A 131 16.92 -0.36 8.54
C LEU A 131 18.00 -1.44 8.39
N GLY A 132 18.55 -1.64 7.17
CA GLY A 132 19.62 -2.61 6.92
C GLY A 132 19.19 -4.08 6.96
N ILE A 133 17.89 -4.35 6.82
CA ILE A 133 17.31 -5.69 6.75
C ILE A 133 16.68 -5.85 5.38
N ASP A 134 17.08 -6.89 4.64
CA ASP A 134 16.52 -7.16 3.31
C ASP A 134 15.03 -7.52 3.37
N ALA A 135 14.30 -7.19 2.32
CA ALA A 135 12.88 -7.46 2.19
C ALA A 135 12.51 -7.70 0.72
N VAL A 136 11.39 -8.41 0.51
CA VAL A 136 10.78 -8.54 -0.81
C VAL A 136 10.22 -7.20 -1.29
N ASP A 137 10.21 -6.98 -2.60
CA ASP A 137 9.55 -5.83 -3.22
C ASP A 137 8.08 -6.15 -3.53
N THR A 138 7.17 -5.46 -2.85
CA THR A 138 5.72 -5.58 -3.03
C THR A 138 5.14 -4.52 -3.97
N HIS A 139 5.97 -3.65 -4.53
CA HIS A 139 5.53 -2.57 -5.41
C HIS A 139 5.28 -3.06 -6.84
N ARG A 140 4.00 -3.04 -7.24
CA ARG A 140 3.58 -3.16 -8.65
C ARG A 140 3.34 -1.77 -9.25
N PRO A 141 4.15 -1.31 -10.22
CA PRO A 141 3.97 -0.02 -10.89
C PRO A 141 2.69 0.00 -11.73
N LYS A 142 2.31 1.18 -12.22
CA LYS A 142 1.21 1.30 -13.19
C LYS A 142 1.61 0.58 -14.48
N PRO A 143 0.87 -0.46 -14.91
CA PRO A 143 1.26 -1.18 -16.11
C PRO A 143 1.02 -0.31 -17.34
N PRO A 144 1.83 -0.47 -18.40
CA PRO A 144 1.62 0.25 -19.65
C PRO A 144 0.33 -0.18 -20.36
N ILE A 145 -0.10 -1.42 -20.13
CA ILE A 145 -1.32 -2.01 -20.68
C ILE A 145 -2.12 -2.57 -19.50
N PRO A 146 -3.37 -2.12 -19.28
CA PRO A 146 -4.20 -2.66 -18.21
C PRO A 146 -4.35 -4.18 -18.28
N GLY A 147 -4.25 -4.84 -17.14
CA GLY A 147 -4.31 -6.30 -17.05
C GLY A 147 -2.99 -7.01 -17.33
N PHE A 148 -1.91 -6.29 -17.69
CA PHE A 148 -0.59 -6.88 -17.84
C PHE A 148 0.03 -7.23 -16.48
N LEU A 149 0.64 -8.42 -16.36
CA LEU A 149 1.35 -8.85 -15.16
C LEU A 149 2.81 -9.17 -15.50
N GLU A 150 3.73 -8.49 -14.83
CA GLU A 150 5.18 -8.73 -14.96
C GLU A 150 5.55 -10.13 -14.45
N ASP A 151 6.57 -10.74 -15.05
CA ASP A 151 6.95 -12.12 -14.76
C ASP A 151 7.37 -12.36 -13.30
N ARG A 152 7.92 -11.34 -12.63
CA ARG A 152 8.29 -11.42 -11.20
C ARG A 152 7.10 -11.65 -10.25
N PHE A 153 5.88 -11.39 -10.72
CA PHE A 153 4.65 -11.64 -9.94
C PHE A 153 3.97 -12.96 -10.31
N LYS A 154 4.47 -13.66 -11.33
CA LYS A 154 3.97 -14.98 -11.72
C LYS A 154 4.69 -16.05 -10.91
N ARG A 155 3.99 -17.11 -10.53
CA ARG A 155 4.66 -18.26 -9.89
C ARG A 155 5.56 -18.93 -10.92
N GLU A 156 6.74 -19.37 -10.48
CA GLU A 156 7.55 -20.25 -11.32
C GLU A 156 6.72 -21.49 -11.65
N LYS A 157 6.43 -21.71 -12.93
CA LYS A 157 5.87 -22.98 -13.37
C LYS A 157 6.91 -24.04 -13.02
N SER A 158 6.58 -24.90 -12.06
CA SER A 158 7.40 -26.07 -11.73
C SER A 158 7.59 -26.89 -13.01
N SER A 159 8.75 -26.70 -13.63
CA SER A 159 9.31 -27.59 -14.64
C SER A 159 9.62 -28.92 -13.96
N ASN A 160 8.59 -29.73 -13.73
CA ASN A 160 8.75 -31.17 -13.50
C ASN A 160 7.42 -31.90 -13.68
N ARG A 161 7.05 -32.13 -14.94
CA ARG A 161 6.42 -33.39 -15.34
C ARG A 161 7.05 -33.87 -16.64
N SER A 162 7.32 -35.17 -16.66
CA SER A 162 7.75 -36.01 -17.78
C SER A 162 9.16 -35.80 -18.35
N ALA A 163 10.15 -36.41 -17.70
CA ALA A 163 11.18 -37.16 -18.42
C ALA A 163 11.21 -38.60 -17.86
N SER A 164 10.75 -39.52 -18.70
CA SER A 164 10.89 -40.98 -18.65
C SER A 164 10.05 -41.77 -17.64
#